data_AF-D6PBK5-F1
#
_entry.id   AF-D6PBK5-F1
#
_cell.length_a   1.000
_cell.length_b   1.000
_cell.length_c   1.000
_cell.angle_alpha   90.00
_cell.angle_beta   90.00
_cell.angle_gamma   90.00
#
_symmetry.space_group_name_H-M   'P 1'
#
loop_
_entity.id
_entity.type
_entity.pdbx_description
1 polymer ?
#
loop_
_entity_poly.entity_id
_entity_poly.type
_entity_poly.pdbx_seq_one_letter_code
_entity_poly.pdbx_strand_id
1 'polypeptide(L)'
;MHAFIIRGASKSLLFLTDHDTWNETLAVHNCSSIRELLSKLNVDIALVDGTFWSEDELPGRNQAQVPHPPVLQTLQMLGEKKQGDPNIIFTHLNHTNPLYNQDSEQYAEVERLGWSVAHQGQRFNL
;
A
#
# COMPACT_ATOMS: atom_id res chain seq x y z
N MET A 1 5.71 10.32 -10.94
CA MET A 1 5.88 9.85 -9.56
C MET A 1 7.20 9.13 -9.35
N HIS A 2 7.79 9.21 -8.15
CA HIS A 2 9.06 8.55 -7.83
C HIS A 2 8.88 7.57 -6.68
N ALA A 3 9.44 6.37 -6.83
CA ALA A 3 9.53 5.38 -5.78
C ALA A 3 11.00 4.97 -5.60
N PHE A 4 11.37 4.59 -4.38
CA PHE A 4 12.72 4.13 -4.07
C PHE A 4 12.70 2.69 -3.61
N ILE A 5 13.68 1.89 -4.03
CA ILE A 5 13.94 0.59 -3.41
C ILE A 5 15.27 0.68 -2.68
N ILE A 6 15.20 0.58 -1.37
CA ILE A 6 16.35 0.55 -0.47
C ILE A 6 16.76 -0.92 -0.30
N ARG A 7 18.02 -1.24 -0.57
CA ARG A 7 18.55 -2.61 -0.41
C ARG A 7 19.54 -2.63 0.73
N GLY A 8 19.20 -3.36 1.79
CA GLY A 8 20.09 -3.65 2.90
C GLY A 8 20.85 -4.95 2.69
N ALA A 9 21.50 -5.43 3.75
CA ALA A 9 22.32 -6.64 3.68
C ALA A 9 21.49 -7.93 3.59
N SER A 10 20.25 -7.90 4.10
CA SER A 10 19.38 -9.06 4.24
C SER A 10 17.98 -8.89 3.63
N LYS A 11 17.50 -7.65 3.49
CA LYS A 11 16.17 -7.31 2.99
C LYS A 11 16.17 -6.06 2.13
N SER A 12 15.12 -5.93 1.33
CA SER A 12 14.81 -4.73 0.56
C SER A 12 13.49 -4.09 1.00
N LEU A 13 13.42 -2.77 0.86
CA LEU A 13 12.23 -1.98 1.15
C LEU A 13 11.86 -1.11 -0.04
N LEU A 14 10.65 -1.28 -0.56
CA LEU A 14 10.03 -0.34 -1.49
C LEU A 14 9.37 0.79 -0.70
N PHE A 15 9.69 2.03 -1.06
CA PHE A 15 9.08 3.25 -0.56
C PHE A 15 8.25 3.86 -1.70
N LEU A 16 6.94 3.56 -1.71
CA LEU A 16 5.93 3.99 -2.68
C LEU A 16 4.77 4.64 -1.92
N THR A 17 5.05 5.73 -1.21
CA THR A 17 4.12 6.32 -0.25
C THR A 17 3.11 7.29 -0.88
N ASP A 18 3.37 7.71 -2.10
CA ASP A 18 2.52 8.56 -2.92
C ASP A 18 2.43 7.82 -4.26
N HIS A 19 1.22 7.37 -4.62
CA HIS A 19 0.95 6.47 -5.73
C HIS A 19 -0.21 6.95 -6.62
N ASP A 20 -0.04 7.14 -7.93
CA ASP A 20 -1.11 7.64 -8.81
C ASP A 20 -2.15 6.54 -9.08
N THR A 21 -1.75 5.47 -9.79
CA THR A 21 -2.61 4.33 -10.11
C THR A 21 -1.83 3.01 -10.21
N TRP A 22 -2.46 1.91 -9.77
CA TRP A 22 -1.93 0.56 -10.01
C TRP A 22 -1.90 0.19 -11.49
N ASN A 23 -2.92 0.57 -12.27
CA ASN A 23 -3.01 0.20 -13.68
C ASN A 23 -1.82 0.72 -14.50
N GLU A 24 -1.46 2.00 -14.34
CA GLU A 24 -0.32 2.58 -15.06
C GLU A 24 1.01 1.95 -14.61
N THR A 25 1.15 1.73 -13.30
CA THR A 25 2.38 1.15 -12.74
C THR A 25 2.58 -0.28 -13.21
N LEU A 26 1.53 -1.10 -13.16
CA LEU A 26 1.55 -2.48 -13.64
C LEU A 26 1.81 -2.54 -15.15
N ALA A 27 1.22 -1.64 -15.94
CA ALA A 27 1.45 -1.55 -17.38
C ALA A 27 2.91 -1.19 -17.72
N VAL A 28 3.46 -0.15 -17.08
CA VAL A 28 4.86 0.30 -17.31
C VAL A 28 5.86 -0.79 -16.93
N HIS A 29 5.57 -1.57 -15.89
CA HIS A 29 6.42 -2.67 -15.46
C HIS A 29 6.10 -4.01 -16.15
N ASN A 30 5.11 -4.07 -17.03
CA ASN A 30 4.62 -5.29 -17.68
C ASN A 30 4.37 -6.41 -16.66
N CYS A 31 3.55 -6.11 -15.65
CA CYS A 31 3.11 -7.03 -14.62
C CYS A 31 1.59 -7.10 -14.60
N SER A 32 1.04 -8.27 -14.29
CA SER A 32 -0.40 -8.52 -14.21
C SER A 32 -0.99 -8.31 -12.82
N SER A 33 -0.14 -8.22 -11.78
CA SER A 33 -0.58 -8.04 -10.40
C SER A 33 0.46 -7.32 -9.54
N ILE A 34 0.02 -6.77 -8.41
CA ILE A 34 0.88 -6.13 -7.40
C ILE A 34 1.93 -7.12 -6.88
N ARG A 35 1.54 -8.37 -6.63
CA ARG A 35 2.46 -9.42 -6.19
C ARG A 35 3.57 -9.70 -7.19
N GLU A 36 3.20 -9.79 -8.47
CA GLU A 36 4.18 -10.00 -9.54
C GLU A 36 5.16 -8.83 -9.62
N LEU A 37 4.66 -7.60 -9.52
CA LEU A 37 5.51 -6.41 -9.47
C LEU A 37 6.50 -6.45 -8.31
N LEU A 38 6.02 -6.69 -7.08
CA LEU A 38 6.87 -6.71 -5.89
C LEU A 38 7.90 -7.84 -5.94
N SER A 39 7.49 -9.02 -6.42
CA SER A 39 8.40 -10.16 -6.65
C SER A 39 9.46 -9.85 -7.71
N LYS A 40 9.06 -9.29 -8.85
CA LYS A 40 9.96 -8.88 -9.94
C LYS A 40 10.99 -7.84 -9.48
N LEU A 41 10.61 -6.96 -8.57
CA LEU A 41 11.48 -5.94 -7.98
C LEU A 41 12.36 -6.47 -6.83
N ASN A 42 12.17 -7.73 -6.43
CA ASN A 42 12.79 -8.39 -5.29
C ASN A 42 12.61 -7.57 -4.00
N VAL A 43 11.34 -7.26 -3.68
CA VAL A 43 10.92 -6.45 -2.53
C VAL A 43 10.51 -7.36 -1.37
N ASP A 44 11.08 -7.18 -0.17
CA ASP A 44 10.66 -7.89 1.05
C ASP A 44 9.62 -7.12 1.86
N ILE A 45 9.72 -5.78 1.86
CA ILE A 45 8.84 -4.86 2.59
C ILE A 45 8.39 -3.77 1.62
N ALA A 46 7.09 -3.50 1.54
CA ALA A 46 6.55 -2.43 0.72
C ALA A 46 5.79 -1.44 1.60
N LEU A 47 6.32 -0.21 1.71
CA LEU A 47 5.57 0.92 2.23
C LEU A 47 4.77 1.52 1.06
N VAL A 48 3.46 1.34 1.12
CA VAL A 48 2.54 1.65 0.02
C VAL A 48 1.61 2.79 0.44
N ASP A 49 1.23 3.62 -0.52
CA ASP A 49 0.23 4.67 -0.38
C ASP A 49 -1.05 4.13 0.28
N GLY A 50 -1.44 4.80 1.36
CA GLY A 50 -2.71 4.60 2.05
C GLY A 50 -3.40 5.93 2.32
N THR A 51 -3.25 6.92 1.43
CA THR A 51 -3.74 8.28 1.61
C THR A 51 -5.23 8.28 1.96
N PHE A 52 -6.05 7.54 1.20
CA PHE A 52 -7.48 7.38 1.45
C PHE A 52 -7.84 5.91 1.63
N TRP A 53 -8.74 5.61 2.56
CA TRP A 53 -9.36 4.31 2.73
C TRP A 53 -10.29 3.97 1.56
N SER A 54 -11.21 4.87 1.22
CA SER A 54 -12.21 4.71 0.17
C SER A 54 -12.39 5.97 -0.67
N GLU A 55 -13.12 5.82 -1.78
CA GLU A 55 -13.50 6.94 -2.64
C GLU A 55 -14.47 7.94 -1.98
N ASP A 56 -15.16 7.49 -0.92
CA ASP A 56 -16.16 8.31 -0.23
C ASP A 56 -15.55 9.34 0.74
N GLU A 57 -14.23 9.27 0.99
CA GLU A 57 -13.53 10.21 1.87
C GLU A 57 -13.41 11.63 1.29
N LEU A 58 -13.63 11.81 -0.02
CA LEU A 58 -13.56 13.11 -0.67
C LEU A 58 -14.95 13.63 -1.04
N PRO A 59 -15.66 14.31 -0.12
CA PRO A 59 -16.97 14.86 -0.40
C PRO A 59 -16.90 15.88 -1.54
N GLY A 60 -17.68 15.64 -2.59
CA GLY A 60 -17.84 16.58 -3.72
C GLY A 60 -16.71 16.55 -4.76
N ARG A 61 -15.81 15.56 -4.73
CA ARG A 61 -14.83 15.32 -5.81
C ARG A 61 -15.09 13.97 -6.47
N ASN A 62 -14.78 13.88 -7.76
CA ASN A 62 -14.74 12.59 -8.43
C ASN A 62 -13.40 11.93 -8.08
N GLN A 63 -13.41 10.88 -7.26
CA GLN A 63 -12.18 10.19 -6.84
C GLN A 63 -11.40 9.62 -8.03
N ALA A 64 -12.05 9.31 -9.16
CA ALA A 64 -11.36 8.87 -10.38
C ALA A 64 -10.36 9.92 -10.94
N GLN A 65 -10.41 11.16 -10.43
CA GLN A 65 -9.48 12.24 -10.79
C GLN A 65 -8.44 12.53 -9.70
N VAL A 66 -8.49 11.82 -8.58
CA VAL A 66 -7.54 12.00 -7.46
C VAL A 66 -6.48 10.91 -7.58
N PRO A 67 -5.20 11.28 -7.78
CA PRO A 67 -4.13 10.33 -8.04
C PRO A 67 -3.65 9.64 -6.76
N HIS A 68 -4.50 8.82 -6.15
CA HIS A 68 -4.21 7.96 -5.00
C HIS A 68 -5.14 6.74 -5.01
N PRO A 69 -4.66 5.50 -5.27
CA PRO A 69 -5.51 4.32 -5.23
C PRO A 69 -5.98 4.11 -3.77
N PRO A 70 -7.30 4.03 -3.53
CA PRO A 70 -7.79 3.79 -2.18
C PRO A 70 -7.23 2.49 -1.58
N VAL A 71 -7.07 2.45 -0.27
CA VAL A 71 -6.65 1.23 0.44
C VAL A 71 -7.58 0.07 0.10
N LEU A 72 -8.90 0.30 0.07
CA LEU A 72 -9.89 -0.72 -0.31
C LEU A 72 -9.62 -1.31 -1.70
N GLN A 73 -9.28 -0.47 -2.68
CA GLN A 73 -8.96 -0.94 -4.03
C GLN A 73 -7.70 -1.80 -4.01
N THR A 74 -6.65 -1.34 -3.30
CA THR A 74 -5.40 -2.09 -3.16
C THR A 74 -5.63 -3.44 -2.47
N LEU A 75 -6.44 -3.47 -1.41
CA LEU A 75 -6.86 -4.69 -0.71
C LEU A 75 -7.65 -5.63 -1.62
N GLN A 76 -8.54 -5.14 -2.47
CA GLN A 76 -9.28 -5.98 -3.44
C GLN A 76 -8.34 -6.62 -4.47
N MET A 77 -7.32 -5.88 -4.94
CA MET A 77 -6.32 -6.40 -5.88
C MET A 77 -5.37 -7.43 -5.21
N LEU A 78 -5.11 -7.28 -3.91
CA LEU A 78 -4.27 -8.20 -3.14
C LEU A 78 -5.07 -9.41 -2.61
N GLY A 79 -6.28 -9.22 -2.10
CA GLY A 79 -6.96 -10.21 -1.28
C GLY A 79 -6.16 -10.57 -0.01
N GLU A 80 -6.40 -11.75 0.53
CA GLU A 80 -5.69 -12.26 1.71
C GLU A 80 -4.19 -12.51 1.44
N LYS A 81 -3.35 -12.21 2.43
CA LYS A 81 -1.92 -12.48 2.41
C LYS A 81 -1.64 -13.98 2.30
N LYS A 82 -0.73 -14.33 1.39
CA LYS A 82 -0.31 -15.70 1.13
C LYS A 82 1.11 -15.94 1.64
N GLN A 83 1.47 -17.20 1.81
CA GLN A 83 2.84 -17.58 2.11
C GLN A 83 3.78 -17.09 0.99
N GLY A 84 4.85 -16.38 1.36
CA GLY A 84 5.80 -15.81 0.42
C GLY A 84 5.46 -14.39 -0.06
N ASP A 85 4.31 -13.83 0.33
CA ASP A 85 4.02 -12.43 0.07
C ASP A 85 4.98 -11.51 0.85
N PRO A 86 5.42 -10.39 0.26
CA PRO A 86 6.15 -9.37 0.99
C PRO A 86 5.28 -8.74 2.07
N ASN A 87 5.93 -8.10 3.04
CA ASN A 87 5.21 -7.33 4.05
C ASN A 87 4.76 -5.99 3.44
N ILE A 88 3.49 -5.91 3.06
CA ILE A 88 2.86 -4.67 2.59
C ILE A 88 2.33 -3.91 3.80
N ILE A 89 2.71 -2.63 3.90
CA ILE A 89 2.40 -1.74 5.01
C ILE A 89 1.87 -0.42 4.42
N PHE A 90 0.61 -0.09 4.71
CA PHE A 90 0.01 1.18 4.30
C PHE A 90 0.57 2.35 5.12
N THR A 91 0.92 3.45 4.46
CA THR A 91 1.45 4.66 5.09
C THR A 91 0.94 5.92 4.37
N HIS A 92 1.43 7.10 4.75
CA HIS A 92 1.03 8.38 4.16
C HIS A 92 -0.49 8.63 4.27
N LEU A 93 -1.06 8.27 5.42
CA LEU A 93 -2.49 8.40 5.65
C LEU A 93 -2.91 9.88 5.66
N ASN A 94 -4.00 10.21 4.98
CA ASN A 94 -4.63 11.50 5.15
C ASN A 94 -5.32 11.57 6.52
N HIS A 95 -5.43 12.76 7.11
CA HIS A 95 -6.06 13.00 8.41
C HIS A 95 -7.51 12.48 8.56
N THR A 96 -8.22 12.26 7.46
CA THR A 96 -9.58 11.68 7.44
C THR A 96 -9.59 10.15 7.47
N ASN A 97 -8.43 9.52 7.24
CA ASN A 97 -8.35 8.08 7.03
C ASN A 97 -8.64 7.33 8.35
N PRO A 98 -9.64 6.41 8.38
CA PRO A 98 -10.01 5.66 9.57
C PRO A 98 -8.90 4.76 10.11
N LEU A 99 -7.89 4.43 9.29
CA LEU A 99 -6.74 3.61 9.70
C LEU A 99 -5.87 4.24 10.79
N TYR A 100 -6.06 5.53 11.11
CA TYR A 100 -5.47 6.12 12.32
C TYR A 100 -6.02 5.53 13.62
N ASN A 101 -7.25 5.03 13.59
CA ASN A 101 -7.88 4.41 14.74
C ASN A 101 -7.69 2.89 14.67
N GLN A 102 -6.86 2.35 15.55
CA GLN A 102 -6.59 0.90 15.63
C GLN A 102 -7.82 0.08 16.06
N ASP A 103 -8.80 0.72 16.69
CA ASP A 103 -10.07 0.09 17.07
C ASP A 103 -11.12 0.16 15.95
N SER A 104 -10.79 0.71 14.78
CA SER A 104 -11.73 0.84 13.66
C SER A 104 -11.94 -0.48 12.92
N GLU A 105 -13.12 -0.67 12.34
CA GLU A 105 -13.42 -1.83 11.50
C GLU A 105 -12.48 -1.90 10.28
N GLN A 106 -12.06 -0.74 9.77
CA GLN A 106 -11.14 -0.62 8.63
C GLN A 106 -9.74 -1.11 8.99
N TYR A 107 -9.24 -0.77 10.18
CA TYR A 107 -7.95 -1.28 10.67
C TYR A 107 -8.01 -2.79 10.89
N ALA A 108 -9.09 -3.28 11.52
CA ALA A 108 -9.32 -4.70 11.71
C ALA A 108 -9.40 -5.48 10.38
N GLU A 109 -9.98 -4.89 9.33
CA GLU A 109 -10.03 -5.49 7.98
C GLU A 109 -8.64 -5.65 7.36
N VAL A 110 -7.78 -4.62 7.47
CA VAL A 110 -6.38 -4.70 7.00
C VAL A 110 -5.64 -5.84 7.70
N GLU A 111 -5.76 -5.94 9.02
CA GLU A 111 -5.12 -7.01 9.81
C GLU A 111 -5.71 -8.39 9.50
N ARG A 112 -7.02 -8.49 9.34
CA ARG A 112 -7.71 -9.74 8.99
C ARG A 112 -7.24 -10.32 7.66
N LEU A 113 -6.95 -9.46 6.69
CA LEU A 113 -6.36 -9.85 5.40
C LEU A 113 -4.84 -10.13 5.49
N GLY A 114 -4.22 -9.93 6.66
CA GLY A 114 -2.81 -10.22 6.93
C GLY A 114 -1.84 -9.07 6.56
N TRP A 115 -2.36 -7.89 6.26
CA TRP A 115 -1.57 -6.69 5.94
C TRP A 115 -1.39 -5.81 7.17
N SER A 116 -0.72 -4.67 7.03
CA SER A 116 -0.45 -3.79 8.18
C SER A 116 -0.54 -2.31 7.83
N VAL A 117 -0.64 -1.48 8.85
CA VAL A 117 -0.59 -0.02 8.75
C VAL A 117 0.66 0.46 9.49
N ALA A 118 1.36 1.44 8.91
CA ALA A 118 2.55 2.01 9.53
C ALA A 118 2.19 2.79 10.79
N HIS A 119 3.10 2.81 11.77
CA HIS A 119 2.95 3.59 13.00
C HIS A 119 4.12 4.55 13.20
N GLN A 120 3.88 5.62 13.95
CA GLN A 120 4.92 6.59 14.25
C GLN A 120 6.08 5.94 15.00
N GLY A 121 7.31 6.19 14.52
CA GLY A 121 8.52 5.64 15.12
C GLY A 121 8.86 4.21 14.69
N GLN A 122 8.11 3.61 13.77
CA GLN A 122 8.41 2.30 13.21
C GLN A 122 9.82 2.27 12.60
N ARG A 123 10.54 1.16 12.84
CA ARG A 123 11.92 0.95 12.37
C ARG A 123 12.02 -0.34 11.57
N PHE A 124 12.87 -0.33 10.55
CA PHE A 124 13.13 -1.47 9.70
C PHE A 124 14.63 -1.81 9.73
N ASN A 125 14.95 -3.08 9.92
CA ASN A 125 16.29 -3.61 9.73
C ASN A 125 16.34 -4.27 8.35
N LEU A 126 17.22 -3.76 7.48
CA LEU A 126 17.37 -4.19 6.10
C LEU A 126 18.70 -4.90 5.88
#